data_AF-A0A1M4XWK8-F1
#
_entry.id   AF-A0A1M4XWK8-F1
#
_cell.length_a   1.000
_cell.length_b   1.000
_cell.length_c   1.000
_cell.angle_alpha   90.00
_cell.angle_beta   90.00
_cell.angle_gamma   90.00
#
_symmetry.space_group_name_H-M   'P 1'
#
loop_
_entity.id
_entity.type
_entity.pdbx_description
1 polymer ?
#
loop_
_entity_poly.entity_id
_entity_poly.type
_entity_poly.pdbx_seq_one_letter_code
_entity_poly.pdbx_strand_id
1 'polypeptide(L)'
;MLITTVTTLAIRCPECGALEFHNLSRFALSGRGKLQISCSCGAFLLGVVSRPPGSYWLQIPCVFCETKHIREISGMRLWGKETIYLTCPESGLELGFIGRPEEVKLLAESLDTGLETLMDELGYDDYFTNPEVMHQVMECLQEIADNGGLYCQCGNNHIEVEVFLDRLELHCQECDSINIVYAETEEDLKVIQQVETIELTKHGFKCLDSFSNTPKLTKKTRRKRNKQS
;
A
#
# COMPACT_ATOMS: atom_id res chain seq x y z
N MET A 1 4.64 29.72 -36.08
CA MET A 1 4.16 28.46 -35.48
C MET A 1 4.97 28.22 -34.21
N LEU A 2 4.36 28.39 -33.02
CA LEU A 2 5.06 28.22 -31.75
C LEU A 2 5.13 26.73 -31.41
N ILE A 3 6.33 26.17 -31.37
CA ILE A 3 6.56 24.78 -30.98
C ILE A 3 6.90 24.78 -29.49
N THR A 4 6.14 24.02 -28.70
CA THR A 4 6.42 23.76 -27.29
C THR A 4 7.74 23.00 -27.16
N THR A 5 8.73 23.62 -26.51
CA THR A 5 10.07 23.05 -26.31
C THR A 5 10.25 22.42 -24.93
N VAL A 6 9.27 22.59 -24.05
CA VAL A 6 9.26 22.05 -22.70
C VAL A 6 7.93 21.34 -22.48
N THR A 7 8.00 20.13 -21.94
CA THR A 7 6.84 19.38 -21.43
C THR A 7 7.12 18.92 -20.02
N THR A 8 6.08 18.68 -19.24
CA THR A 8 6.18 18.22 -17.86
C THR A 8 5.81 16.75 -17.79
N LEU A 9 6.63 15.97 -17.10
CA LEU A 9 6.38 14.61 -16.70
C LEU A 9 5.84 14.63 -15.27
N ALA A 10 4.75 13.95 -15.01
CA ALA A 10 4.37 13.49 -13.68
C ALA A 10 4.46 11.96 -13.67
N ILE A 11 5.19 11.39 -12.72
CA ILE A 11 5.35 9.94 -12.63
C ILE A 11 5.50 9.53 -11.16
N ARG A 12 4.89 8.41 -10.80
CA ARG A 12 5.02 7.85 -9.45
C ARG A 12 6.30 7.03 -9.35
N CYS A 13 7.05 7.22 -8.27
CA CYS A 13 8.27 6.49 -8.05
C CYS A 13 7.98 5.02 -7.70
N PRO A 14 8.62 4.04 -8.38
CA PRO A 14 8.45 2.63 -8.07
C PRO A 14 9.01 2.24 -6.69
N GLU A 15 9.98 2.98 -6.17
CA GLU A 15 10.69 2.62 -4.93
C GLU A 15 10.07 3.30 -3.70
N CYS A 16 9.76 4.60 -3.78
CA CYS A 16 9.24 5.36 -2.62
C CYS A 16 7.76 5.77 -2.74
N GLY A 17 7.10 5.49 -3.87
CA GLY A 17 5.69 5.83 -4.09
C GLY A 17 5.39 7.31 -4.26
N ALA A 18 6.38 8.21 -4.14
CA ALA A 18 6.20 9.65 -4.28
C ALA A 18 5.88 10.04 -5.73
N LEU A 19 4.96 11.00 -5.91
CA LEU A 19 4.63 11.58 -7.21
C LEU A 19 5.61 12.72 -7.54
N GLU A 20 6.39 12.54 -8.59
CA GLU A 20 7.46 13.46 -8.98
C GLU A 20 7.12 14.21 -10.26
N PHE A 21 7.45 15.50 -10.29
CA PHE A 21 7.24 16.38 -11.45
C PHE A 21 8.56 16.83 -12.04
N HIS A 22 8.79 16.54 -13.32
CA HIS A 22 10.03 16.90 -14.02
C HIS A 22 9.77 17.59 -15.34
N ASN A 23 10.54 18.64 -15.64
CA ASN A 23 10.47 19.34 -16.93
C ASN A 23 11.42 18.68 -17.94
N LEU A 24 10.84 18.18 -19.03
CA LEU A 24 11.53 17.63 -20.19
C LEU A 24 11.79 18.75 -21.19
N SER A 25 13.05 18.98 -21.52
CA SER A 25 13.44 19.96 -22.55
C SER A 25 13.77 19.26 -23.86
N ARG A 26 13.18 19.72 -24.96
CA ARG A 26 13.48 19.26 -26.32
C ARG A 26 14.94 19.46 -26.69
N PHE A 27 15.59 20.47 -26.11
CA PHE A 27 16.99 20.75 -26.35
C PHE A 27 17.92 19.69 -25.71
N ALA A 28 17.56 19.16 -24.54
CA ALA A 28 18.29 18.09 -23.88
C ALA A 28 18.27 16.78 -24.69
N LEU A 29 17.29 16.64 -25.58
CA LEU A 29 17.06 15.48 -26.43
C LEU A 29 17.42 15.73 -27.91
N SER A 30 18.03 16.86 -28.22
CA SER A 30 18.48 17.18 -29.58
C SER A 30 19.68 16.30 -29.99
N GLY A 31 19.75 15.90 -31.26
CA GLY A 31 20.79 14.98 -31.76
C GLY A 31 20.56 13.52 -31.33
N ARG A 32 21.63 12.81 -30.91
CA ARG A 32 21.59 11.46 -30.29
C ARG A 32 21.52 11.53 -28.75
N GLY A 33 20.85 12.55 -28.22
CA GLY A 33 20.76 12.81 -26.80
C GLY A 33 20.00 11.71 -26.06
N LYS A 34 20.45 11.44 -24.83
CA LYS A 34 19.74 10.62 -23.85
C LYS A 34 19.42 11.51 -22.65
N LEU A 35 18.19 11.43 -22.17
CA LEU A 35 17.75 12.06 -20.93
C LEU A 35 17.42 10.95 -19.93
N GLN A 36 17.89 11.11 -18.72
CA GLN A 36 17.59 10.21 -17.62
C GLN A 36 17.05 11.04 -16.46
N ILE A 37 15.98 10.55 -15.86
CA ILE A 37 15.25 11.21 -14.78
C ILE A 37 15.28 10.28 -13.59
N SER A 38 15.59 10.86 -12.44
CA SER A 38 15.65 10.18 -11.16
C SER A 38 14.78 10.88 -10.14
N CYS A 39 14.20 10.10 -9.24
CA CYS A 39 13.44 10.58 -8.09
C CYS A 39 14.38 11.25 -7.08
N SER A 40 13.83 12.09 -6.21
CA SER A 40 14.51 12.60 -5.01
C SER A 40 15.11 11.50 -4.13
N CYS A 41 14.54 10.28 -4.12
CA CYS A 41 15.11 9.13 -3.41
C CYS A 41 16.30 8.45 -4.13
N GLY A 42 16.63 8.89 -5.35
CA GLY A 42 17.71 8.33 -6.18
C GLY A 42 17.27 7.22 -7.14
N ALA A 43 16.01 6.77 -7.08
CA ALA A 43 15.47 5.76 -7.99
C ALA A 43 15.37 6.27 -9.43
N PHE A 44 15.51 5.38 -10.40
CA PHE A 44 15.31 5.69 -11.83
C PHE A 44 13.82 5.79 -12.15
N LEU A 45 13.39 6.88 -12.80
CA LEU A 45 11.99 7.13 -13.14
C LEU A 45 11.71 7.00 -14.64
N LEU A 46 12.54 7.62 -15.47
CA LEU A 46 12.31 7.64 -16.92
C LEU A 46 13.62 7.77 -17.67
N GLY A 47 13.77 6.97 -18.71
CA GLY A 47 14.81 7.13 -19.74
C GLY A 47 14.18 7.57 -21.04
N VAL A 48 14.71 8.63 -21.66
CA VAL A 48 14.28 9.09 -22.98
C VAL A 48 15.46 9.08 -23.93
N VAL A 49 15.33 8.40 -25.05
CA VAL A 49 16.38 8.32 -26.09
C VAL A 49 15.82 8.79 -27.41
N SER A 50 16.48 9.75 -28.05
CA SER A 50 16.10 10.20 -29.39
C SER A 50 16.51 9.19 -30.47
N ARG A 51 15.58 8.88 -31.37
CA ARG A 51 15.78 8.01 -32.53
C ARG A 51 15.44 8.78 -33.81
N PRO A 52 16.41 8.97 -34.72
CA PRO A 52 16.13 9.54 -36.02
C PRO A 52 15.40 8.53 -36.93
N PRO A 53 14.40 8.97 -37.72
CA PRO A 53 13.95 10.35 -37.89
C PRO A 53 12.77 10.72 -36.97
N GLY A 54 13.07 11.44 -35.87
CA GLY A 54 12.06 12.19 -35.10
C GLY A 54 11.18 11.38 -34.14
N SER A 55 11.55 10.15 -33.79
CA SER A 55 10.90 9.37 -32.73
C SER A 55 11.73 9.37 -31.44
N TYR A 56 11.08 9.01 -30.34
CA TYR A 56 11.67 8.92 -29.01
C TYR A 56 11.29 7.58 -28.40
N TRP A 57 12.25 6.92 -27.77
CA TRP A 57 12.00 5.76 -26.94
C TRP A 57 11.95 6.18 -25.48
N LEU A 58 10.84 5.85 -24.83
CA LEU A 58 10.58 6.04 -23.42
C LEU A 58 10.77 4.70 -22.72
N GLN A 59 11.70 4.65 -21.77
CA GLN A 59 11.92 3.51 -20.90
C GLN A 59 11.38 3.84 -19.51
N ILE A 60 10.36 3.10 -19.08
CA ILE A 60 9.59 3.36 -17.87
C ILE A 60 9.63 2.10 -17.00
N PRO A 61 10.17 2.15 -15.78
CA PRO A 61 10.01 1.06 -14.81
C PRO A 61 8.56 1.00 -14.33
N CYS A 62 8.00 -0.20 -14.25
CA CYS A 62 6.63 -0.44 -13.82
C CYS A 62 6.60 -1.07 -12.43
N VAL A 63 5.80 -0.49 -11.53
CA VAL A 63 5.60 -1.01 -10.17
C VAL A 63 4.72 -2.25 -10.16
N PHE A 64 3.79 -2.35 -11.12
CA PHE A 64 2.72 -3.36 -11.09
C PHE A 64 3.15 -4.72 -11.66
N CYS A 65 4.02 -4.73 -12.66
CA CYS A 65 4.52 -5.97 -13.27
C CYS A 65 6.01 -6.16 -13.05
N GLU A 66 6.66 -5.29 -12.26
CA GLU A 66 8.08 -5.37 -11.92
C GLU A 66 9.04 -5.42 -13.13
N THR A 67 8.58 -4.99 -14.31
CA THR A 67 9.38 -4.95 -15.54
C THR A 67 9.58 -3.53 -16.05
N LYS A 68 10.46 -3.37 -17.07
CA LYS A 68 10.71 -2.09 -17.73
C LYS A 68 9.98 -2.06 -19.07
N HIS A 69 9.05 -1.12 -19.23
CA HIS A 69 8.35 -0.90 -20.48
C HIS A 69 9.14 0.03 -21.39
N ILE A 70 9.17 -0.32 -22.67
CA ILE A 70 9.72 0.53 -23.72
C ILE A 70 8.58 0.93 -24.64
N ARG A 71 8.36 2.24 -24.77
CA ARG A 71 7.39 2.80 -25.72
C ARG A 71 8.05 3.72 -26.71
N GLU A 72 7.64 3.61 -27.98
CA GLU A 72 8.02 4.56 -29.01
C GLU A 72 6.95 5.64 -29.18
N ILE A 73 7.39 6.89 -29.22
CA ILE A 73 6.52 8.04 -29.44
C ILE A 73 7.12 8.99 -30.47
N SER A 74 6.27 9.56 -31.34
CA SER A 74 6.72 10.57 -32.28
C SER A 74 7.00 11.90 -31.57
N GLY A 75 7.97 12.66 -32.07
CA GLY A 75 8.25 13.99 -31.54
C GLY A 75 7.08 14.97 -31.67
N MET A 76 6.23 14.79 -32.68
CA MET A 76 5.03 15.62 -32.82
C MET A 76 4.04 15.41 -31.66
N ARG A 77 3.96 14.18 -31.15
CA ARG A 77 3.12 13.84 -30.01
C ARG A 77 3.78 14.24 -28.70
N LEU A 78 5.06 13.91 -28.51
CA LEU A 78 5.81 14.23 -27.28
C LEU A 78 5.91 15.74 -27.01
N TRP A 79 6.06 16.55 -28.06
CA TRP A 79 6.15 18.01 -27.97
C TRP A 79 4.84 18.70 -28.37
N GLY A 80 3.78 17.92 -28.54
CA GLY A 80 2.47 18.40 -28.97
C GLY A 80 1.70 19.10 -27.87
N LYS A 81 0.43 19.41 -28.17
CA LYS A 81 -0.51 19.91 -27.16
C LYS A 81 -1.24 18.79 -26.43
N GLU A 82 -1.24 17.59 -26.99
CA GLU A 82 -1.92 16.43 -26.42
C GLU A 82 -1.14 15.88 -25.23
N THR A 83 -1.84 15.61 -24.13
CA THR A 83 -1.26 14.91 -22.99
C THR A 83 -1.15 13.41 -23.29
N ILE A 84 -0.02 12.83 -22.90
CA ILE A 84 0.36 11.45 -23.13
C ILE A 84 0.22 10.68 -21.84
N TYR A 85 -0.56 9.61 -21.88
CA TYR A 85 -0.75 8.69 -20.78
C TYR A 85 0.29 7.58 -20.89
N LEU A 86 1.08 7.43 -19.84
CA LEU A 86 1.99 6.30 -19.66
C LEU A 86 1.20 5.22 -18.94
N THR A 87 0.87 4.14 -19.64
CA THR A 87 0.13 3.02 -19.05
C THR A 87 0.94 1.74 -19.10
N CYS A 88 0.75 0.88 -18.11
CA CYS A 88 1.25 -0.48 -18.12
C CYS A 88 0.50 -1.28 -19.20
N PRO A 89 1.17 -1.90 -20.17
CA PRO A 89 0.52 -2.74 -21.17
C PRO A 89 -0.06 -4.04 -20.60
N GLU A 90 0.40 -4.49 -19.43
CA GLU A 90 -0.08 -5.72 -18.81
C GLU A 90 -1.31 -5.48 -17.92
N SER A 91 -1.23 -4.51 -17.01
CA SER A 91 -2.33 -4.21 -16.08
C SER A 91 -3.31 -3.17 -16.61
N GLY A 92 -2.94 -2.39 -17.64
CA GLY A 92 -3.73 -1.26 -18.14
C GLY A 92 -3.66 0.00 -17.26
N LEU A 93 -3.05 -0.08 -16.09
CA LEU A 93 -3.00 1.00 -15.10
C LEU A 93 -2.09 2.17 -15.54
N GLU A 94 -2.48 3.40 -15.18
CA GLU A 94 -1.68 4.59 -15.40
C GLU A 94 -0.43 4.63 -14.50
N LEU A 95 0.73 4.80 -15.13
CA LEU A 95 2.04 4.98 -14.48
C LEU A 95 2.42 6.46 -14.36
N GLY A 96 1.88 7.31 -15.24
CA GLY A 96 2.17 8.75 -15.24
C GLY A 96 1.70 9.46 -16.51
N PHE A 97 2.00 10.75 -16.58
CA PHE A 97 1.53 11.65 -17.63
C PHE A 97 2.67 12.51 -18.16
N ILE A 98 2.69 12.76 -19.48
CA ILE A 98 3.59 13.74 -20.12
C ILE A 98 2.76 14.73 -20.90
N GLY A 99 2.91 16.02 -20.62
CA GLY A 99 2.10 17.03 -21.28
C GLY A 99 2.43 18.45 -20.82
N ARG A 100 1.43 19.32 -20.82
CA ARG A 100 1.56 20.68 -20.31
C ARG A 100 1.51 20.68 -18.79
N PRO A 101 2.22 21.59 -18.11
CA PRO A 101 2.28 21.60 -16.65
C PRO A 101 0.90 21.63 -15.98
N GLU A 102 -0.02 22.47 -16.49
CA GLU A 102 -1.38 22.62 -15.93
C GLU A 102 -2.21 21.34 -16.12
N GLU A 103 -2.22 20.78 -17.33
CA GLU A 103 -2.97 19.55 -17.64
C GLU A 103 -2.42 18.34 -16.88
N VAL A 104 -1.09 18.22 -16.81
CA VAL A 104 -0.41 17.13 -16.11
C VAL A 104 -0.64 17.20 -14.61
N LYS A 105 -0.67 18.39 -14.02
CA LYS A 105 -1.02 18.56 -12.60
C LYS A 105 -2.46 18.17 -12.33
N LEU A 106 -3.41 18.63 -13.13
CA LEU A 106 -4.82 18.25 -12.99
C LEU A 106 -5.02 16.74 -13.13
N LEU A 107 -4.31 16.10 -14.07
CA LEU A 107 -4.38 14.64 -14.26
C LEU A 107 -3.71 13.87 -13.12
N ALA A 108 -2.57 14.35 -12.64
CA ALA A 108 -1.88 13.81 -11.47
C ALA A 108 -2.75 13.90 -10.22
N GLU A 109 -3.37 15.05 -9.98
CA GLU A 109 -4.34 15.27 -8.90
C GLU A 109 -5.56 14.37 -9.11
N SER A 110 -6.12 14.26 -10.31
CA SER A 110 -7.25 13.35 -10.56
C SER A 110 -6.89 11.87 -10.45
N LEU A 111 -5.62 11.50 -10.63
CA LEU A 111 -5.14 10.14 -10.42
C LEU A 111 -5.01 9.87 -8.94
N ASP A 112 -4.47 10.80 -8.14
CA ASP A 112 -4.43 10.67 -6.69
C ASP A 112 -5.84 10.71 -6.12
N THR A 113 -6.65 11.71 -6.47
CA THR A 113 -8.05 11.82 -6.05
C THR A 113 -8.89 10.67 -6.59
N GLY A 114 -8.64 10.16 -7.80
CA GLY A 114 -9.33 8.98 -8.32
C GLY A 114 -8.91 7.71 -7.60
N LEU A 115 -7.67 7.62 -7.13
CA LEU A 115 -7.18 6.53 -6.29
C LEU A 115 -7.74 6.67 -4.88
N GLU A 116 -7.82 7.88 -4.31
CA GLU A 116 -8.53 8.22 -3.08
C GLU A 116 -10.03 7.93 -3.20
N THR A 117 -10.70 8.30 -4.28
CA THR A 117 -12.15 8.08 -4.46
C THR A 117 -12.47 6.61 -4.77
N LEU A 118 -11.62 5.91 -5.53
CA LEU A 118 -11.72 4.46 -5.67
C LEU A 118 -11.38 3.76 -4.36
N MET A 119 -10.48 4.33 -3.55
CA MET A 119 -10.25 3.91 -2.19
C MET A 119 -11.53 4.12 -1.37
N ASP A 120 -12.17 5.29 -1.39
CA ASP A 120 -13.44 5.57 -0.70
C ASP A 120 -14.57 4.63 -1.14
N GLU A 121 -14.70 4.37 -2.44
CA GLU A 121 -15.70 3.44 -3.01
C GLU A 121 -15.38 1.97 -2.71
N LEU A 122 -14.12 1.62 -2.48
CA LEU A 122 -13.66 0.30 -2.02
C LEU A 122 -13.54 0.22 -0.48
N GLY A 123 -13.90 1.28 0.27
CA GLY A 123 -13.85 1.31 1.74
C GLY A 123 -12.44 1.50 2.33
N TYR A 124 -11.57 2.25 1.67
CA TYR A 124 -10.18 2.55 2.05
C TYR A 124 -10.00 3.97 2.60
N ASP A 125 -11.08 4.68 2.92
CA ASP A 125 -11.03 5.94 3.67
C ASP A 125 -10.81 5.72 5.19
N ASP A 126 -10.75 4.46 5.60
CA ASP A 126 -10.48 4.02 6.96
C ASP A 126 -9.22 3.12 6.96
N TYR A 127 -8.03 3.72 7.12
CA TYR A 127 -6.85 2.91 7.54
C TYR A 127 -7.13 2.23 8.90
N PHE A 128 -8.14 2.71 9.63
CA PHE A 128 -8.82 2.06 10.73
C PHE A 128 -10.29 2.48 10.69
N THR A 129 -11.26 1.57 10.89
CA THR A 129 -12.70 1.89 10.96
C THR A 129 -13.01 3.01 11.97
N ASN A 130 -12.11 3.21 12.95
CA ASN A 130 -12.07 4.37 13.81
C ASN A 130 -10.62 4.63 14.32
N PRO A 131 -9.88 5.63 13.80
CA PRO A 131 -8.49 5.88 14.18
C PRO A 131 -8.32 6.32 15.64
N GLU A 132 -9.33 6.97 16.22
CA GLU A 132 -9.32 7.35 17.64
C GLU A 132 -9.40 6.13 18.55
N VAL A 133 -10.22 5.14 18.18
CA VAL A 133 -10.33 3.87 18.90
C VAL A 133 -9.04 3.08 18.80
N MET A 134 -8.45 2.93 17.60
CA MET A 134 -7.20 2.19 17.42
C MET A 134 -6.05 2.79 18.25
N HIS A 135 -5.91 4.12 18.26
CA HIS A 135 -4.88 4.77 19.08
C HIS A 135 -5.05 4.44 20.56
N GLN A 136 -6.28 4.53 21.07
CA GLN A 136 -6.57 4.26 22.48
C GLN A 136 -6.40 2.77 22.82
N VAL A 137 -6.74 1.85 21.92
CA VAL A 137 -6.49 0.41 22.10
C VAL A 137 -4.99 0.12 22.16
N MET A 138 -4.17 0.76 21.32
CA MET A 138 -2.71 0.64 21.37
C MET A 138 -2.13 1.18 22.68
N GLU A 139 -2.60 2.34 23.16
CA GLU A 139 -2.21 2.88 24.46
C GLU A 139 -2.54 1.90 25.60
N CYS A 140 -3.75 1.35 25.62
CA CYS A 140 -4.14 0.34 26.61
C CYS A 140 -3.24 -0.90 26.54
N LEU A 141 -2.90 -1.36 25.34
CA LEU A 141 -2.04 -2.54 25.16
C LEU A 141 -0.61 -2.28 25.65
N GLN A 142 -0.08 -1.08 25.41
CA GLN A 142 1.22 -0.65 25.94
C GLN A 142 1.19 -0.59 27.48
N GLU A 143 0.15 -0.03 28.09
CA GLU A 143 0.00 -0.02 29.55
C GLU A 143 -0.03 -1.43 30.15
N ILE A 144 -0.74 -2.37 29.52
CA ILE A 144 -0.79 -3.77 29.96
C ILE A 144 0.60 -4.42 29.86
N ALA A 145 1.35 -4.15 28.79
CA ALA A 145 2.70 -4.66 28.61
C ALA A 145 3.68 -4.08 29.64
N ASP A 146 3.65 -2.78 29.89
CA ASP A 146 4.49 -2.08 30.87
C ASP A 146 4.21 -2.53 32.31
N ASN A 147 2.95 -2.83 32.62
CA ASN A 147 2.55 -3.41 33.91
C ASN A 147 2.90 -4.91 34.03
N GLY A 148 3.48 -5.52 33.00
CA GLY A 148 3.83 -6.95 32.98
C GLY A 148 2.62 -7.88 32.85
N GLY A 149 1.46 -7.36 32.46
CA GLY A 149 0.22 -8.11 32.26
C GLY A 149 0.15 -8.85 30.93
N LEU A 150 1.12 -8.68 30.04
CA LEU A 150 1.20 -9.30 28.73
C LEU A 150 2.20 -10.47 28.75
N TYR A 151 1.71 -11.72 28.79
CA TYR A 151 2.59 -12.89 28.87
C TYR A 151 2.01 -14.13 28.19
N CYS A 152 2.89 -15.05 27.82
CA CYS A 152 2.52 -16.34 27.23
C CYS A 152 2.69 -17.48 28.24
N GLN A 153 1.80 -18.47 28.22
CA GLN A 153 1.93 -19.71 29.01
C GLN A 153 3.19 -20.53 28.67
N CYS A 154 3.87 -20.19 27.58
CA CYS A 154 5.18 -20.69 27.21
C CYS A 154 6.32 -20.22 28.10
N GLY A 155 6.11 -19.16 28.89
CA GLY A 155 7.16 -18.54 29.69
C GLY A 155 7.89 -17.43 28.95
N ASN A 156 7.49 -17.15 27.70
CA ASN A 156 7.98 -16.00 26.95
C ASN A 156 7.15 -14.76 27.29
N ASN A 157 7.85 -13.65 27.54
CA ASN A 157 7.25 -12.34 27.75
C ASN A 157 7.49 -11.40 26.56
N HIS A 158 8.27 -11.84 25.55
CA HIS A 158 8.47 -11.13 24.30
C HIS A 158 7.38 -11.51 23.31
N ILE A 159 6.34 -10.69 23.26
CA ILE A 159 5.21 -10.84 22.35
C ILE A 159 5.31 -9.73 21.31
N GLU A 160 5.28 -10.12 20.04
CA GLU A 160 5.30 -9.20 18.91
C GLU A 160 3.87 -8.76 18.58
N VAL A 161 3.71 -7.49 18.19
CA VAL A 161 2.42 -6.91 17.86
C VAL A 161 2.39 -6.57 16.39
N GLU A 162 1.48 -7.19 15.66
CA GLU A 162 1.20 -6.91 14.25
C GLU A 162 -0.10 -6.11 14.14
N VAL A 163 -0.07 -5.00 13.41
CA VAL A 163 -1.19 -4.04 13.33
C VAL A 163 -1.91 -4.22 12.01
N PHE A 164 -3.21 -4.51 12.07
CA PHE A 164 -4.13 -4.57 10.93
C PHE A 164 -5.19 -3.47 11.03
N LEU A 165 -5.93 -3.26 9.93
CA LEU A 165 -6.94 -2.20 9.80
C LEU A 165 -8.07 -2.29 10.85
N ASP A 166 -8.40 -3.50 11.30
CA ASP A 166 -9.53 -3.80 12.17
C ASP A 166 -9.12 -4.43 13.51
N ARG A 167 -7.84 -4.82 13.66
CA ARG A 167 -7.36 -5.61 14.81
C ARG A 167 -5.85 -5.55 15.02
N LEU A 168 -5.43 -5.90 16.22
CA LEU A 168 -4.04 -6.12 16.61
C LEU A 168 -3.83 -7.62 16.84
N GLU A 169 -2.80 -8.20 16.22
CA GLU A 169 -2.43 -9.60 16.41
C GLU A 169 -1.16 -9.70 17.24
N LEU A 170 -1.25 -10.41 18.36
CA LEU A 170 -0.19 -10.65 19.30
C LEU A 170 0.42 -12.02 19.05
N HIS A 171 1.67 -12.06 18.65
CA HIS A 171 2.40 -13.27 18.29
C HIS A 171 3.47 -13.60 19.32
N CYS A 172 3.48 -14.83 19.79
CA CYS A 172 4.59 -15.34 20.57
C CYS A 172 5.59 -16.08 19.68
N GLN A 173 6.79 -15.52 19.59
CA GLN A 173 7.91 -16.06 18.82
C GLN A 173 8.39 -17.46 19.27
N GLU A 174 8.03 -17.91 20.47
CA GLU A 174 8.55 -19.18 21.02
C GLU A 174 7.58 -20.37 20.87
N CYS A 175 6.26 -20.13 20.77
CA CYS A 175 5.28 -21.21 20.64
C CYS A 175 4.21 -20.99 19.56
N ASP A 176 4.41 -19.97 18.71
CA ASP A 176 3.51 -19.56 17.63
C ASP A 176 2.06 -19.36 18.10
N SER A 177 1.89 -18.91 19.35
CA SER A 177 0.56 -18.57 19.88
C SER A 177 0.15 -17.20 19.35
N ILE A 178 -1.10 -17.11 18.88
CA ILE A 178 -1.67 -15.89 18.31
C ILE A 178 -2.86 -15.46 19.19
N ASN A 179 -2.90 -14.19 19.55
CA ASN A 179 -4.02 -13.58 20.26
C ASN A 179 -4.46 -12.31 19.55
N ILE A 180 -5.74 -12.21 19.24
CA ILE A 180 -6.30 -11.13 18.43
C ILE A 180 -7.09 -10.18 19.32
N VAL A 181 -6.82 -8.90 19.19
CA VAL A 181 -7.56 -7.80 19.83
C VAL A 181 -8.24 -7.00 18.74
N TYR A 182 -9.58 -6.95 18.76
CA TYR A 182 -10.33 -6.11 17.83
C TYR A 182 -10.25 -4.64 18.25
N ALA A 183 -10.22 -3.74 17.27
CA ALA A 183 -10.13 -2.30 17.48
C ALA A 183 -11.00 -1.54 16.47
N GLU A 184 -12.16 -2.10 16.18
CA GLU A 184 -13.09 -1.56 15.17
C GLU A 184 -14.09 -0.58 15.80
N THR A 185 -14.54 -0.85 17.03
CA THR A 185 -15.64 -0.12 17.68
C THR A 185 -15.28 0.42 19.07
N GLU A 186 -16.01 1.44 19.54
CA GLU A 186 -15.91 1.90 20.95
C GLU A 186 -16.22 0.80 21.97
N GLU A 187 -16.95 -0.25 21.56
CA GLU A 187 -17.25 -1.40 22.41
C GLU A 187 -15.99 -2.22 22.65
N ASP A 188 -15.18 -2.44 21.61
CA ASP A 188 -13.91 -3.17 21.70
C ASP A 188 -12.90 -2.41 22.58
N LEU A 189 -12.88 -1.07 22.47
CA LEU A 189 -12.09 -0.22 23.36
C LEU A 189 -12.48 -0.43 24.83
N LYS A 190 -13.78 -0.47 25.14
CA LYS A 190 -14.26 -0.71 26.52
C LYS A 190 -13.88 -2.09 27.02
N VAL A 191 -13.80 -3.09 26.14
CA VAL A 191 -13.36 -4.43 26.52
C VAL A 191 -11.88 -4.40 26.90
N ILE A 192 -10.99 -3.83 26.09
CA ILE A 192 -9.56 -3.82 26.43
C ILE A 192 -9.25 -2.94 27.64
N GLN A 193 -9.97 -1.83 27.83
CA GLN A 193 -9.84 -0.99 29.04
C GLN A 193 -10.20 -1.72 30.34
N GLN A 194 -11.01 -2.78 30.26
CA GLN A 194 -11.39 -3.61 31.41
C GLN A 194 -10.46 -4.81 31.62
N VAL A 195 -9.52 -5.04 30.70
CA VAL A 195 -8.60 -6.17 30.74
C VAL A 195 -7.28 -5.71 31.36
N GLU A 196 -6.98 -6.21 32.56
CA GLU A 196 -5.72 -5.91 33.24
C GLU A 196 -4.56 -6.81 32.79
N THR A 197 -4.86 -8.00 32.23
CA THR A 197 -3.85 -8.99 31.81
C THR A 197 -4.27 -9.74 30.55
N ILE A 198 -3.35 -9.90 29.61
CA ILE A 198 -3.53 -10.64 28.36
C ILE A 198 -2.62 -11.88 28.39
N GLU A 199 -3.25 -13.05 28.49
CA GLU A 199 -2.55 -14.34 28.53
C GLU A 199 -2.70 -15.12 27.20
N LEU A 200 -1.58 -15.32 26.51
CA LEU A 200 -1.51 -16.17 25.33
C LEU A 200 -1.41 -17.65 25.73
N THR A 201 -2.30 -18.47 25.17
CA THR A 201 -2.29 -19.93 25.38
C THR A 201 -1.32 -20.63 24.45
N LYS A 202 -0.53 -21.58 24.96
CA LYS A 202 0.34 -22.45 24.15
C LYS A 202 -0.45 -23.12 23.03
N HIS A 203 -0.04 -22.88 21.79
CA HIS A 203 -0.69 -23.43 20.58
C HIS A 203 -2.20 -23.17 20.50
N GLY A 204 -2.68 -22.09 21.14
CA GLY A 204 -4.08 -21.70 21.15
C GLY A 204 -4.29 -20.40 20.38
N PHE A 205 -5.44 -20.32 19.71
CA PHE A 205 -5.96 -19.11 19.10
C PHE A 205 -7.00 -18.52 20.04
N LYS A 206 -6.79 -17.30 20.52
CA LYS A 206 -7.77 -16.55 21.31
C LYS A 206 -8.11 -15.25 20.59
N CYS A 207 -9.41 -15.00 20.46
CA CYS A 207 -9.93 -13.71 20.05
C CYS A 207 -10.50 -13.02 21.27
N LEU A 208 -10.17 -11.75 21.45
CA LEU A 208 -10.71 -10.89 22.47
C LEU A 208 -11.97 -10.23 21.90
N ASP A 209 -13.03 -11.02 21.76
CA ASP A 209 -14.32 -10.59 21.21
C ASP A 209 -15.25 -10.06 22.31
N SER A 210 -16.00 -9.02 21.96
CA SER A 210 -17.12 -8.44 22.73
C SER A 210 -18.27 -9.44 23.02
N PHE A 211 -18.13 -10.69 22.57
CA PHE A 211 -19.03 -11.79 22.91
C PHE A 211 -18.33 -12.88 23.72
N SER A 212 -18.79 -12.99 24.97
CA SER A 212 -18.80 -14.18 25.84
C SER A 212 -17.69 -14.35 26.88
N ASN A 213 -17.93 -13.69 28.00
CA ASN A 213 -17.93 -14.41 29.28
C ASN A 213 -18.96 -15.56 29.21
N THR A 214 -18.61 -16.75 28.71
CA THR A 214 -19.17 -18.05 29.17
C THR A 214 -18.28 -19.24 28.76
N PRO A 215 -18.20 -20.31 29.59
CA PRO A 215 -17.28 -21.41 29.39
C PRO A 215 -17.86 -22.54 28.52
N LYS A 216 -16.96 -23.19 27.75
CA LYS A 216 -17.02 -24.55 27.18
C LYS A 216 -17.93 -24.82 25.98
N LEU A 217 -17.30 -25.23 24.87
CA LEU A 217 -17.81 -26.36 24.08
C LEU A 217 -16.72 -27.41 23.83
N THR A 218 -16.85 -28.51 24.56
CA THR A 218 -16.18 -29.78 24.29
C THR A 218 -16.54 -30.31 22.90
N LYS A 219 -15.54 -30.51 22.04
CA LYS A 219 -15.66 -31.18 20.73
C LYS A 219 -16.20 -32.61 20.91
N LYS A 220 -17.44 -32.88 20.48
CA LYS A 220 -17.91 -34.25 20.22
C LYS A 220 -17.44 -34.68 18.82
N THR A 221 -16.45 -35.56 18.79
CA THR A 221 -16.03 -36.37 17.63
C THR A 221 -17.22 -37.13 17.02
N ARG A 222 -17.56 -36.83 15.76
CA ARG A 222 -18.45 -37.67 14.92
C ARG A 222 -17.60 -38.64 14.10
N ARG A 223 -17.56 -39.90 14.52
CA ARG A 223 -17.02 -41.03 13.75
C ARG A 223 -17.86 -41.26 12.48
N LYS A 224 -17.25 -41.15 11.30
CA LYS A 224 -17.80 -41.70 10.04
C LYS A 224 -17.82 -43.22 10.14
N ARG A 225 -19.00 -43.84 10.01
CA ARG A 225 -19.16 -45.29 9.90
C ARG A 225 -19.49 -45.63 8.45
N ASN A 226 -18.54 -46.29 7.81
CA ASN A 226 -18.66 -46.96 6.52
C ASN A 226 -19.64 -48.14 6.62
N LYS A 227 -20.39 -48.40 5.52
CA LYS A 227 -20.91 -49.71 5.02
C LYS A 227 -21.84 -49.40 3.84
N GLN A 228 -21.47 -49.66 2.58
CA GLN A 228 -21.46 -50.97 1.90
C GLN A 228 -22.66 -51.85 2.25
N SER A 229 -23.65 -51.86 1.36
CA SER A 229 -24.18 -53.04 0.65
C SER A 229 -25.11 -52.57 -0.47
#